data_AF-A0A6G3YVL4-F1
#
_entry.id   AF-A0A6G3YVL4-F1
#
_cell.length_a   1.000
_cell.length_b   1.000
_cell.length_c   1.000
_cell.angle_alpha   90.00
_cell.angle_beta   90.00
_cell.angle_gamma   90.00
#
_symmetry.space_group_name_H-M   'P 1'
#
loop_
_entity.id
_entity.type
_entity.pdbx_description
1 polymer ?
#
loop_
_entity_poly.entity_id
_entity_poly.type
_entity_poly.pdbx_seq_one_letter_code
_entity_poly.pdbx_strand_id
1 'polypeptide(L)'
;MTYTIKDGCVQCDNCRPECPSGAIKTEPEGDNYWIDPTLCDGCEDAESPKCVEVCSIGALTPLQAKKGRCKSTLLPAAILDIFLNGKTNSFASSMVMWESCNVLAQRQALPWQADATGHLCYVRTVHRGRGEMRFRLAVNPEAPLPRPMKVDEGKAALGFFDIRATCLHLIFAAYATTVDCPWEDEFVINDQHIEQYLGLDKRKDLTKLDKLRLIKDLVYQACHLLVSLDWPRQGKVQPFSLVEHSVWELLHIQYYFEKDDQGYRHLIGLSFTVRTGIWAKYFLNKQDYRRQTAFYQYGILPQSLLFEVMSNWQQHEGAIRLLLWLLFKLRLGGDHRVTI
;
A
#
# COMPACT_ATOMS: atom_id res chain seq x y z
N MET A 1 -16.85 -4.68 17.44
CA MET A 1 -17.36 -3.29 17.35
C MET A 1 -16.21 -2.32 17.63
N THR A 2 -16.04 -1.27 16.83
CA THR A 2 -14.95 -0.30 16.99
C THR A 2 -15.19 0.65 18.15
N TYR A 3 -14.11 1.10 18.81
CA TYR A 3 -14.14 2.03 19.95
C TYR A 3 -13.53 3.40 19.60
N THR A 4 -13.87 4.41 20.38
CA THR A 4 -13.29 5.76 20.31
C THR A 4 -13.06 6.34 21.71
N ILE A 5 -12.15 7.32 21.81
CA ILE A 5 -11.82 8.01 23.05
C ILE A 5 -12.59 9.34 23.09
N LYS A 6 -13.40 9.55 24.12
CA LYS A 6 -14.15 10.79 24.34
C LYS A 6 -13.31 11.86 25.04
N ASP A 7 -13.80 13.10 24.96
CA ASP A 7 -13.28 14.23 25.72
C ASP A 7 -13.40 13.90 27.23
N GLY A 8 -12.25 13.73 27.91
CA GLY A 8 -12.18 13.22 29.28
C GLY A 8 -10.97 12.33 29.57
N CYS A 9 -10.22 11.91 28.55
CA CYS A 9 -8.97 11.16 28.72
C CYS A 9 -7.94 11.93 29.57
N VAL A 10 -7.42 11.31 30.63
CA VAL A 10 -6.37 11.88 31.51
C VAL A 10 -4.94 11.48 31.11
N GLN A 11 -4.77 10.94 29.90
CA GLN A 11 -3.45 10.64 29.31
C GLN A 11 -2.54 9.70 30.16
N CYS A 12 -3.11 8.81 30.97
CA CYS A 12 -2.36 7.93 31.88
C CYS A 12 -1.58 6.77 31.20
N ASP A 13 -1.69 6.60 29.88
CA ASP A 13 -1.03 5.57 29.05
C ASP A 13 -1.36 4.08 29.34
N ASN A 14 -2.13 3.77 30.38
CA ASN A 14 -2.43 2.38 30.76
C ASN A 14 -3.10 1.54 29.67
N CYS A 15 -3.94 2.12 28.82
CA CYS A 15 -4.69 1.38 27.80
C CYS A 15 -3.87 1.09 26.52
N ARG A 16 -2.82 1.87 26.23
CA ARG A 16 -2.03 1.76 25.01
C ARG A 16 -1.28 0.43 24.87
N PRO A 17 -0.51 -0.05 25.87
CA PRO A 17 0.24 -1.31 25.75
C PRO A 17 -0.68 -2.54 25.72
N GLU A 18 -1.90 -2.43 26.22
CA GLU A 18 -2.86 -3.54 26.27
C GLU A 18 -3.57 -3.81 24.95
N CYS A 19 -3.50 -2.88 23.98
CA CYS A 19 -4.17 -3.02 22.69
C CYS A 19 -3.38 -3.97 21.77
N PRO A 20 -3.90 -5.17 21.45
CA PRO A 20 -3.16 -6.15 20.65
C PRO A 20 -2.88 -5.67 19.22
N SER A 21 -3.81 -4.92 18.63
CA SER A 21 -3.67 -4.35 17.29
C SER A 21 -2.93 -3.01 17.27
N GLY A 22 -2.50 -2.49 18.43
CA GLY A 22 -1.82 -1.20 18.53
C GLY A 22 -2.64 -0.04 17.97
N ALA A 23 -3.98 -0.13 18.06
CA ALA A 23 -4.92 0.85 17.52
C ALA A 23 -4.94 2.16 18.31
N ILE A 24 -4.51 2.18 19.58
CA ILE A 24 -4.42 3.39 20.38
C ILE A 24 -3.14 4.15 19.98
N LYS A 25 -3.32 5.36 19.43
CA LYS A 25 -2.26 6.23 18.93
C LYS A 25 -2.25 7.55 19.69
N THR A 26 -1.08 8.20 19.72
CA THR A 26 -0.94 9.58 20.18
C THR A 26 -1.28 10.53 19.03
N GLU A 27 -1.87 11.68 19.31
CA GLU A 27 -2.04 12.73 18.30
C GLU A 27 -0.67 13.32 17.88
N PRO A 28 -0.51 13.75 16.61
CA PRO A 28 0.74 14.35 16.16
C PRO A 28 1.04 15.71 16.83
N GLU A 29 -0.01 16.46 17.21
CA GLU A 29 0.09 17.84 17.71
C GLU A 29 -0.19 17.97 19.21
N GLY A 30 -0.23 16.86 19.97
CA GLY A 30 -0.42 16.88 21.42
C GLY A 30 -0.44 15.50 22.07
N ASP A 31 -0.54 15.47 23.41
CA ASP A 31 -0.47 14.22 24.20
C ASP A 31 -1.80 13.45 24.28
N ASN A 32 -2.81 13.87 23.51
CA ASN A 32 -4.09 13.19 23.48
C ASN A 32 -4.00 11.83 22.78
N TYR A 33 -4.71 10.86 23.34
CA TYR A 33 -4.86 9.55 22.70
C TYR A 33 -6.10 9.51 21.81
N TRP A 34 -5.99 8.83 20.67
CA TRP A 34 -7.09 8.48 19.80
C TRP A 34 -7.01 7.01 19.42
N ILE A 35 -8.15 6.41 19.10
CA ILE A 35 -8.19 5.03 18.58
C ILE A 35 -8.30 5.11 17.07
N ASP A 36 -7.38 4.47 16.37
CA ASP A 36 -7.44 4.25 14.94
C ASP A 36 -8.55 3.24 14.62
N PRO A 37 -9.66 3.70 14.03
CA PRO A 37 -10.80 2.82 13.78
C PRO A 37 -10.53 1.82 12.65
N THR A 38 -9.45 1.99 11.88
CA THR A 38 -9.02 1.02 10.85
C THR A 38 -8.27 -0.18 11.45
N LEU A 39 -7.71 -0.04 12.65
CA LEU A 39 -6.96 -1.10 13.36
C LEU A 39 -7.77 -1.74 14.50
N CYS A 40 -8.75 -1.01 15.06
CA CYS A 40 -9.56 -1.52 16.16
C CYS A 40 -10.63 -2.50 15.66
N ASP A 41 -10.44 -3.78 16.00
CA ASP A 41 -11.41 -4.86 15.83
C ASP A 41 -12.44 -4.94 16.97
N GLY A 42 -12.12 -4.32 18.11
CA GLY A 42 -12.93 -4.41 19.32
C GLY A 42 -12.64 -5.65 20.14
N CYS A 43 -11.48 -6.29 19.93
CA CYS A 43 -11.02 -7.48 20.64
C CYS A 43 -12.03 -8.63 20.58
N GLU A 44 -12.42 -9.07 19.37
CA GLU A 44 -13.45 -10.10 19.18
C GLU A 44 -13.10 -11.45 19.83
N ASP A 45 -11.81 -11.71 20.06
CA ASP A 45 -11.30 -12.91 20.73
C ASP A 45 -11.33 -12.83 22.27
N ALA A 46 -11.81 -11.73 22.85
CA ALA A 46 -11.91 -11.51 24.29
C ALA A 46 -13.36 -11.27 24.73
N GLU A 47 -13.71 -11.63 25.98
CA GLU A 47 -15.03 -11.34 26.55
C GLU A 47 -15.31 -9.83 26.59
N SER A 48 -14.26 -9.02 26.78
CA SER A 48 -14.35 -7.57 26.78
C SER A 48 -13.04 -6.94 26.29
N PRO A 49 -13.07 -5.71 25.72
CA PRO A 49 -11.86 -5.04 25.27
C PRO A 49 -10.97 -4.65 26.46
N LYS A 50 -9.74 -5.18 26.48
CA LYS A 50 -8.75 -4.92 27.55
C LYS A 50 -8.54 -3.43 27.82
N CYS A 51 -8.55 -2.60 26.77
CA CYS A 51 -8.36 -1.16 26.90
C CYS A 51 -9.51 -0.47 27.68
N VAL A 52 -10.71 -1.02 27.65
CA VAL A 52 -11.86 -0.53 28.43
C VAL A 52 -11.73 -0.97 29.89
N GLU A 53 -11.30 -2.21 30.14
CA GLU A 53 -11.10 -2.76 31.49
C GLU A 53 -10.06 -1.99 32.30
N VAL A 54 -8.96 -1.56 31.68
CA VAL A 54 -7.89 -0.82 32.35
C VAL A 54 -8.16 0.69 32.48
N CYS A 55 -9.21 1.21 31.85
CA CYS A 55 -9.51 2.65 31.85
C CYS A 55 -10.26 3.06 33.11
N SER A 56 -9.55 3.60 34.10
CA SER A 56 -10.11 3.98 35.41
C SER A 56 -11.20 5.05 35.35
N ILE A 57 -11.25 5.84 34.28
CA ILE A 57 -12.19 6.96 34.09
C ILE A 57 -13.27 6.66 33.03
N GLY A 58 -13.25 5.48 32.40
CA GLY A 58 -14.26 5.09 31.41
C GLY A 58 -14.30 5.97 30.16
N ALA A 59 -13.18 6.53 29.70
CA ALA A 59 -13.13 7.43 28.53
C ALA A 59 -13.33 6.72 27.17
N LEU A 60 -13.18 5.39 27.13
CA LEU A 60 -13.35 4.59 25.91
C LEU A 60 -14.82 4.20 25.75
N THR A 61 -15.41 4.49 24.59
CA THR A 61 -16.80 4.17 24.28
C THR A 61 -16.97 3.56 22.89
N PRO A 62 -17.99 2.73 22.65
CA PRO A 62 -18.28 2.20 21.32
C PRO A 62 -18.54 3.34 20.33
N LEU A 63 -17.84 3.31 19.20
CA LEU A 63 -18.03 4.26 18.11
C LEU A 63 -19.42 4.06 17.49
N GLN A 64 -20.25 5.10 17.58
CA GLN A 64 -21.57 5.07 16.95
C GLN A 64 -21.46 5.20 15.44
N ALA A 65 -22.33 4.52 14.70
CA ALA A 65 -22.36 4.68 13.25
C ALA A 65 -22.85 6.10 12.89
N LYS A 66 -22.07 6.83 12.10
CA LYS A 66 -22.47 8.13 11.59
C LYS A 66 -23.66 8.00 10.63
N LYS A 67 -24.75 8.70 10.92
CA LYS A 67 -25.95 8.74 10.06
C LYS A 67 -25.82 9.84 9.02
N GLY A 68 -26.19 9.55 7.77
CA GLY A 68 -26.23 10.53 6.67
C GLY A 68 -24.98 10.59 5.79
N ARG A 69 -25.01 11.43 4.75
CA ARG A 69 -23.93 11.55 3.76
C ARG A 69 -22.87 12.55 4.26
N CYS A 70 -21.62 12.09 4.43
CA CYS A 70 -20.49 12.99 4.73
C CYS A 70 -20.13 13.80 3.48
N LYS A 71 -20.58 15.05 3.42
CA LYS A 71 -19.91 16.09 2.63
C LYS A 71 -19.24 17.02 3.64
N SER A 72 -17.96 16.78 3.90
CA SER A 72 -17.18 17.60 4.82
C SER A 72 -16.25 18.51 4.05
N THR A 73 -16.20 19.79 4.44
CA THR A 73 -15.23 20.77 3.95
C THR A 73 -13.81 20.48 4.47
N LEU A 74 -13.67 19.55 5.41
CA LEU A 74 -12.39 19.16 6.02
C LEU A 74 -11.55 18.23 5.12
N LEU A 75 -12.13 17.69 4.03
CA LEU A 75 -11.40 16.87 3.07
C LEU A 75 -10.58 17.77 2.14
N PRO A 76 -9.35 17.36 1.77
CA PRO A 76 -8.51 18.14 0.89
C PRO A 76 -9.15 18.29 -0.50
N ALA A 77 -8.71 19.31 -1.25
CA ALA A 77 -9.12 19.48 -2.63
C ALA A 77 -8.83 18.22 -3.47
N ALA A 78 -9.65 17.98 -4.49
CA ALA A 78 -9.44 16.88 -5.41
C ALA A 78 -8.06 17.02 -6.08
N ILE A 79 -7.23 16.00 -5.92
CA ILE A 79 -5.94 15.85 -6.61
C ILE A 79 -6.25 15.46 -8.06
N LEU A 80 -5.34 15.78 -8.98
CA LEU A 80 -5.54 15.53 -10.41
C LEU A 80 -5.64 14.02 -10.69
N ASP A 81 -6.65 13.63 -11.46
CA ASP A 81 -6.87 12.23 -11.85
C ASP A 81 -5.75 11.74 -12.77
N ILE A 82 -5.15 10.58 -12.45
CA ILE A 82 -4.14 9.94 -13.30
C ILE A 82 -4.71 9.42 -14.63
N PHE A 83 -6.00 9.12 -14.71
CA PHE A 83 -6.68 8.68 -15.94
C PHE A 83 -7.30 9.88 -16.66
N LEU A 84 -6.49 10.83 -17.12
CA LEU A 84 -6.96 12.07 -17.77
C LEU A 84 -7.85 11.84 -19.01
N ASN A 85 -7.65 10.74 -19.73
CA ASN A 85 -8.48 10.35 -20.87
C ASN A 85 -9.68 9.46 -20.49
N GLY A 86 -9.89 9.22 -19.19
CA GLY A 86 -10.92 8.37 -18.60
C GLY A 86 -10.77 6.87 -18.88
N LYS A 87 -9.63 6.41 -19.41
CA LYS A 87 -9.47 5.02 -19.90
C LYS A 87 -8.13 4.39 -19.51
N THR A 88 -7.02 5.06 -19.78
CA THR A 88 -5.68 4.50 -19.67
C THR A 88 -4.68 5.54 -19.17
N ASN A 89 -3.65 5.09 -18.48
CA ASN A 89 -2.47 5.90 -18.16
C ASN A 89 -1.19 5.10 -18.38
N SER A 90 -0.05 5.77 -18.50
CA SER A 90 1.25 5.11 -18.41
C SER A 90 1.49 4.61 -17.00
N PHE A 91 2.21 3.49 -16.87
CA PHE A 91 2.68 2.99 -15.57
C PHE A 91 4.06 2.37 -15.69
N ALA A 92 4.81 2.38 -14.59
CA ALA A 92 6.10 1.72 -14.50
C ALA A 92 5.95 0.20 -14.70
N SER A 93 6.60 -0.33 -15.74
CA SER A 93 6.49 -1.75 -16.12
C SER A 93 7.80 -2.52 -15.96
N SER A 94 8.70 -1.99 -15.13
CA SER A 94 10.01 -2.59 -14.88
C SER A 94 9.88 -3.99 -14.27
N MET A 95 10.96 -4.76 -14.32
CA MET A 95 10.97 -6.11 -13.74
C MET A 95 10.74 -6.09 -12.22
N VAL A 96 11.11 -5.00 -11.54
CA VAL A 96 10.80 -4.79 -10.11
C VAL A 96 9.29 -4.70 -9.89
N MET A 97 8.57 -3.94 -10.74
CA MET A 97 7.12 -3.81 -10.68
C MET A 97 6.41 -5.12 -11.02
N TRP A 98 6.90 -5.81 -12.05
CA TRP A 98 6.37 -7.11 -12.42
C TRP A 98 6.45 -8.13 -11.28
N GLU A 99 7.64 -8.29 -10.68
CA GLU A 99 7.82 -9.29 -9.62
C GLU A 99 7.15 -8.85 -8.32
N SER A 100 7.06 -7.54 -8.03
CA SER A 100 6.24 -7.02 -6.93
C SER A 100 4.75 -7.37 -7.11
N CYS A 101 4.24 -7.22 -8.32
CA CYS A 101 2.87 -7.63 -8.66
C CYS A 101 2.67 -9.14 -8.47
N ASN A 102 3.65 -9.97 -8.84
CA ASN A 102 3.60 -11.42 -8.58
C ASN A 102 3.60 -11.73 -7.08
N VAL A 103 4.40 -11.03 -6.27
CA VAL A 103 4.40 -11.21 -4.81
C VAL A 103 3.01 -10.96 -4.22
N LEU A 104 2.36 -9.85 -4.62
CA LEU A 104 1.02 -9.52 -4.15
C LEU A 104 -0.06 -10.46 -4.69
N ALA A 105 0.07 -10.92 -5.94
CA ALA A 105 -0.96 -11.74 -6.59
C ALA A 105 -0.88 -13.23 -6.24
N GLN A 106 0.34 -13.77 -6.11
CA GLN A 106 0.58 -15.20 -5.89
C GLN A 106 0.82 -15.52 -4.41
N ARG A 107 1.21 -14.53 -3.60
CA ARG A 107 1.28 -14.63 -2.13
C ARG A 107 2.11 -15.85 -1.70
N GLN A 108 1.51 -16.76 -0.93
CA GLN A 108 2.13 -17.99 -0.44
C GLN A 108 2.53 -18.99 -1.54
N ALA A 109 1.96 -18.88 -2.75
CA ALA A 109 2.24 -19.81 -3.85
C ALA A 109 3.62 -19.59 -4.50
N LEU A 110 4.29 -18.46 -4.22
CA LEU A 110 5.68 -18.27 -4.64
C LEU A 110 6.63 -19.16 -3.84
N PRO A 111 7.79 -19.54 -4.40
CA PRO A 111 8.79 -20.34 -3.72
C PRO A 111 9.56 -19.50 -2.69
N TRP A 112 8.90 -19.18 -1.57
CA TRP A 112 9.52 -18.50 -0.43
C TRP A 112 10.49 -19.42 0.31
N GLN A 113 11.61 -18.86 0.75
CA GLN A 113 12.67 -19.58 1.45
C GLN A 113 13.16 -18.78 2.65
N ALA A 114 13.74 -19.47 3.63
CA ALA A 114 14.49 -18.83 4.70
C ALA A 114 15.88 -18.47 4.18
N ASP A 115 16.34 -17.25 4.46
CA ASP A 115 17.75 -16.91 4.25
C ASP A 115 18.63 -17.34 5.45
N ALA A 116 19.93 -17.13 5.32
CA ALA A 116 20.92 -17.47 6.36
C ALA A 116 20.69 -16.72 7.69
N THR A 117 19.90 -15.65 7.70
CA THR A 117 19.57 -14.84 8.88
C THR A 117 18.18 -15.15 9.45
N GLY A 118 17.46 -16.12 8.88
CA GLY A 118 16.14 -16.54 9.34
C GLY A 118 15.00 -15.62 8.90
N HIS A 119 15.22 -14.75 7.91
CA HIS A 119 14.17 -13.90 7.33
C HIS A 119 13.53 -14.59 6.12
N LEU A 120 12.24 -14.30 5.89
CA LEU A 120 11.53 -14.82 4.73
C LEU A 120 11.99 -14.06 3.48
N CYS A 121 12.37 -14.78 2.42
CA CYS A 121 12.76 -14.16 1.17
C CYS A 121 12.27 -14.94 -0.06
N TYR A 122 12.05 -14.21 -1.14
CA TYR A 122 11.76 -14.74 -2.47
C TYR A 122 12.84 -14.21 -3.43
N VAL A 123 13.54 -15.11 -4.13
CA VAL A 123 14.64 -14.73 -5.02
C VAL A 123 14.29 -15.03 -6.46
N ARG A 124 14.55 -14.06 -7.34
CA ARG A 124 14.35 -14.16 -8.78
C ARG A 124 15.65 -13.85 -9.51
N THR A 125 16.11 -14.78 -10.34
CA THR A 125 17.31 -14.57 -11.15
C THR A 125 17.06 -13.58 -12.30
N VAL A 126 18.02 -12.68 -12.52
CA VAL A 126 18.06 -11.75 -13.66
C VAL A 126 18.97 -12.30 -14.75
N HIS A 127 18.59 -12.09 -16.01
CA HIS A 127 19.43 -12.33 -17.18
C HIS A 127 20.16 -13.71 -17.18
N ARG A 128 19.40 -14.82 -17.12
CA ARG A 128 19.94 -16.19 -17.09
C ARG A 128 20.90 -16.45 -15.92
N GLY A 129 20.63 -15.88 -14.76
CA GLY A 129 21.41 -16.11 -13.53
C GLY A 129 22.65 -15.21 -13.37
N ARG A 130 22.76 -14.12 -14.15
CA ARG A 130 23.89 -13.17 -14.04
C ARG A 130 23.71 -12.11 -12.95
N GLY A 131 22.54 -12.07 -12.34
CA GLY A 131 22.24 -11.25 -11.18
C GLY A 131 20.94 -11.74 -10.54
N GLU A 132 20.47 -11.05 -9.52
CA GLU A 132 19.31 -11.46 -8.75
C GLU A 132 18.49 -10.27 -8.24
N MET A 133 17.21 -10.51 -8.01
CA MET A 133 16.34 -9.64 -7.22
C MET A 133 15.82 -10.46 -6.06
N ARG A 134 15.95 -9.93 -4.85
CA ARG A 134 15.46 -10.58 -3.64
C ARG A 134 14.38 -9.70 -3.02
N PHE A 135 13.21 -10.29 -2.83
CA PHE A 135 12.07 -9.68 -2.17
C PHE A 135 11.96 -10.19 -0.74
N ARG A 136 11.62 -9.28 0.17
CA ARG A 136 11.25 -9.57 1.56
C ARG A 136 10.03 -8.74 1.95
N LEU A 137 9.47 -9.00 3.12
CA LEU A 137 8.36 -8.24 3.68
C LEU A 137 8.86 -7.43 4.88
N ALA A 138 8.56 -6.13 4.91
CA ALA A 138 8.81 -5.26 6.06
C ALA A 138 7.85 -5.61 7.20
N VAL A 139 8.28 -5.52 8.45
CA VAL A 139 7.41 -5.72 9.62
C VAL A 139 6.42 -4.56 9.77
N ASN A 140 6.91 -3.33 9.57
CA ASN A 140 6.11 -2.12 9.60
C ASN A 140 6.46 -1.28 8.35
N PRO A 141 5.51 -1.04 7.44
CA PRO A 141 5.75 -0.26 6.22
C PRO A 141 5.91 1.25 6.49
N GLU A 142 5.50 1.74 7.66
CA GLU A 142 5.67 3.14 8.09
C GLU A 142 7.02 3.40 8.78
N ALA A 143 7.82 2.35 9.04
CA ALA A 143 9.11 2.51 9.68
C ALA A 143 10.13 3.11 8.68
N PRO A 144 10.85 4.20 9.03
CA PRO A 144 11.86 4.80 8.14
C PRO A 144 12.97 3.83 7.73
N LEU A 145 13.28 2.85 8.61
CA LEU A 145 14.19 1.76 8.34
C LEU A 145 13.42 0.45 8.53
N PRO A 146 12.81 -0.10 7.47
CA PRO A 146 11.95 -1.27 7.58
C PRO A 146 12.77 -2.52 7.91
N ARG A 147 12.42 -3.17 9.03
CA ARG A 147 12.98 -4.48 9.39
C ARG A 147 12.30 -5.58 8.59
N PRO A 148 13.03 -6.54 7.97
CA PRO A 148 12.40 -7.68 7.33
C PRO A 148 11.75 -8.62 8.34
N MET A 149 10.63 -9.23 7.95
CA MET A 149 9.90 -10.22 8.74
C MET A 149 10.67 -11.54 8.84
N LYS A 150 10.59 -12.18 10.01
CA LYS A 150 11.05 -13.56 10.17
C LYS A 150 10.18 -14.52 9.35
N VAL A 151 10.63 -15.76 9.17
CA VAL A 151 9.91 -16.78 8.38
C VAL A 151 8.44 -16.94 8.80
N ASP A 152 8.18 -17.09 10.10
CA ASP A 152 6.82 -17.33 10.61
C ASP A 152 5.93 -16.08 10.49
N GLU A 153 6.46 -14.91 10.87
CA GLU A 153 5.81 -13.60 10.69
C GLU A 153 5.43 -13.36 9.23
N GLY A 154 6.37 -13.59 8.30
CA GLY A 154 6.16 -13.37 6.87
C GLY A 154 5.15 -14.34 6.26
N LYS A 155 5.18 -15.62 6.65
CA LYS A 155 4.19 -16.61 6.18
C LYS A 155 2.78 -16.29 6.66
N ALA A 156 2.65 -15.85 7.91
CA ALA A 156 1.38 -15.36 8.45
C ALA A 156 0.89 -14.13 7.68
N ALA A 157 1.75 -13.13 7.47
CA ALA A 157 1.42 -11.93 6.71
C ALA A 157 0.94 -12.25 5.28
N LEU A 158 1.62 -13.16 4.56
CA LEU A 158 1.20 -13.60 3.22
C LEU A 158 -0.15 -14.31 3.19
N GLY A 159 -0.58 -14.91 4.31
CA GLY A 159 -1.91 -15.49 4.46
C GLY A 159 -3.02 -14.42 4.49
N PHE A 160 -2.70 -13.22 4.96
CA PHE A 160 -3.61 -12.06 5.01
C PHE A 160 -3.53 -11.17 3.78
N PHE A 161 -2.52 -11.33 2.92
CA PHE A 161 -2.41 -10.56 1.69
C PHE A 161 -3.62 -10.81 0.80
N ASP A 162 -4.13 -9.74 0.22
CA ASP A 162 -5.27 -9.70 -0.67
C ASP A 162 -4.77 -9.38 -2.07
N ILE A 163 -5.19 -10.16 -3.06
CA ILE A 163 -4.79 -9.93 -4.45
C ILE A 163 -5.17 -8.53 -4.96
N ARG A 164 -6.20 -7.89 -4.39
CA ARG A 164 -6.56 -6.50 -4.71
C ARG A 164 -5.45 -5.49 -4.40
N ALA A 165 -4.48 -5.82 -3.56
CA ALA A 165 -3.32 -4.97 -3.30
C ALA A 165 -2.48 -4.75 -4.58
N THR A 166 -2.59 -5.63 -5.57
CA THR A 166 -2.01 -5.41 -6.89
C THR A 166 -2.55 -4.14 -7.56
N CYS A 167 -3.81 -3.78 -7.31
CA CYS A 167 -4.38 -2.57 -7.87
C CYS A 167 -3.70 -1.32 -7.31
N LEU A 168 -3.46 -1.27 -5.99
CA LEU A 168 -2.74 -0.15 -5.35
C LEU A 168 -1.30 -0.08 -5.85
N HIS A 169 -0.64 -1.23 -5.98
CA HIS A 169 0.68 -1.33 -6.59
C HIS A 169 0.73 -0.74 -8.01
N LEU A 170 -0.25 -1.06 -8.85
CA LEU A 170 -0.34 -0.55 -10.23
C LEU A 170 -0.70 0.94 -10.27
N ILE A 171 -1.56 1.42 -9.37
CA ILE A 171 -1.87 2.84 -9.23
C ILE A 171 -0.61 3.62 -8.83
N PHE A 172 0.15 3.14 -7.86
CA PHE A 172 1.44 3.75 -7.46
C PHE A 172 2.44 3.73 -8.62
N ALA A 173 2.51 2.64 -9.37
CA ALA A 173 3.31 2.55 -10.58
C ALA A 173 2.90 3.57 -11.65
N ALA A 174 1.63 3.94 -11.74
CA ALA A 174 1.17 5.01 -12.63
C ALA A 174 1.58 6.39 -12.12
N TYR A 175 1.35 6.70 -10.83
CA TYR A 175 1.81 7.95 -10.19
C TYR A 175 3.33 8.14 -10.30
N ALA A 176 4.12 7.08 -10.14
CA ALA A 176 5.57 7.17 -10.29
C ALA A 176 6.02 7.66 -11.68
N THR A 177 5.20 7.51 -12.73
CA THR A 177 5.51 8.02 -14.08
C THR A 177 5.14 9.49 -14.30
N THR A 178 4.27 10.03 -13.45
CA THR A 178 3.84 11.44 -13.49
C THR A 178 4.80 12.36 -12.73
N VAL A 179 5.69 11.78 -11.93
CA VAL A 179 6.73 12.48 -11.17
C VAL A 179 8.05 12.46 -11.94
N ASP A 180 8.85 13.54 -11.86
CA ASP A 180 10.11 13.66 -12.61
C ASP A 180 11.25 12.85 -11.98
N CYS A 181 11.46 12.99 -10.66
CA CYS A 181 12.43 12.22 -9.89
C CYS A 181 11.73 11.38 -8.81
N PRO A 182 10.99 10.31 -9.17
CA PRO A 182 10.12 9.57 -8.23
C PRO A 182 10.85 8.92 -7.04
N TRP A 183 12.19 8.81 -7.09
CA TRP A 183 13.04 8.32 -6.00
C TRP A 183 13.45 9.41 -4.99
N GLU A 184 13.14 10.68 -5.28
CA GLU A 184 13.39 11.86 -4.43
C GLU A 184 12.05 12.50 -4.06
N ASP A 185 11.22 12.76 -5.06
CA ASP A 185 9.92 13.39 -4.93
C ASP A 185 8.83 12.40 -4.49
N GLU A 186 7.89 12.89 -3.69
CA GLU A 186 6.73 12.15 -3.21
C GLU A 186 5.47 12.49 -4.02
N PHE A 187 4.49 11.59 -3.97
CA PHE A 187 3.14 11.86 -4.45
C PHE A 187 2.12 11.58 -3.35
N VAL A 188 1.00 12.27 -3.43
CA VAL A 188 -0.11 12.12 -2.49
C VAL A 188 -1.30 11.51 -3.22
N ILE A 189 -1.91 10.50 -2.61
CA ILE A 189 -3.17 9.90 -3.06
C ILE A 189 -4.12 9.79 -1.88
N ASN A 190 -5.41 10.09 -2.11
CA ASN A 190 -6.43 10.03 -1.08
C ASN A 190 -7.43 8.91 -1.32
N ASP A 191 -8.24 8.63 -0.30
CA ASP A 191 -9.28 7.61 -0.34
C ASP A 191 -10.28 7.83 -1.47
N GLN A 192 -10.61 9.08 -1.82
CA GLN A 192 -11.58 9.38 -2.88
C GLN A 192 -11.10 8.90 -4.26
N HIS A 193 -9.83 9.14 -4.61
CA HIS A 193 -9.28 8.62 -5.86
C HIS A 193 -9.20 7.11 -5.86
N ILE A 194 -8.78 6.51 -4.75
CA ILE A 194 -8.70 5.05 -4.64
C ILE A 194 -10.12 4.45 -4.78
N GLU A 195 -11.13 5.06 -4.16
CA GLU A 195 -12.52 4.65 -4.32
C GLU A 195 -12.97 4.74 -5.78
N GLN A 196 -12.66 5.82 -6.48
CA GLN A 196 -12.99 6.02 -7.89
C GLN A 196 -12.28 5.02 -8.81
N TYR A 197 -10.99 4.75 -8.59
CA TYR A 197 -10.18 3.85 -9.42
C TYR A 197 -10.56 2.40 -9.24
N LEU A 198 -10.91 2.02 -8.01
CA LEU A 198 -11.29 0.65 -7.66
C LEU A 198 -12.80 0.40 -7.75
N GLY A 199 -13.61 1.44 -7.93
CA GLY A 199 -15.08 1.34 -7.98
C GLY A 199 -15.73 1.09 -6.63
N LEU A 200 -15.04 1.43 -5.54
CA LEU A 200 -15.57 1.31 -4.18
C LEU A 200 -16.64 2.38 -3.91
N ASP A 201 -16.62 3.50 -4.63
CA ASP A 201 -17.66 4.53 -4.58
C ASP A 201 -19.05 3.96 -4.92
N LYS A 202 -19.09 2.96 -5.83
CA LYS A 202 -20.31 2.26 -6.27
C LYS A 202 -20.79 1.18 -5.30
N ARG A 203 -19.93 0.71 -4.39
CA ARG A 203 -20.27 -0.30 -3.37
C ARG A 203 -21.09 0.32 -2.25
N LYS A 204 -22.37 -0.02 -2.19
CA LYS A 204 -23.34 0.48 -1.18
C LYS A 204 -23.49 -0.43 0.04
N ASP A 205 -22.95 -1.63 -0.04
CA ASP A 205 -22.92 -2.64 1.01
C ASP A 205 -21.84 -2.37 2.06
N LEU A 206 -20.85 -1.52 1.75
CA LEU A 206 -19.77 -1.13 2.64
C LEU A 206 -20.04 0.24 3.26
N THR A 207 -19.84 0.37 4.57
CA THR A 207 -19.84 1.68 5.24
C THR A 207 -18.62 2.50 4.84
N LYS A 208 -18.61 3.81 5.13
CA LYS A 208 -17.42 4.65 4.87
C LYS A 208 -16.20 4.11 5.61
N LEU A 209 -16.36 3.69 6.87
CA LEU A 209 -15.26 3.13 7.65
C LEU A 209 -14.74 1.83 7.04
N ASP A 210 -15.62 0.93 6.57
CA ASP A 210 -15.20 -0.32 5.91
C ASP A 210 -14.37 -0.04 4.66
N LYS A 211 -14.76 0.96 3.86
CA LYS A 211 -13.98 1.38 2.67
C LYS A 211 -12.61 1.92 3.06
N LEU A 212 -12.55 2.80 4.06
CA LEU A 212 -11.29 3.37 4.52
C LEU A 212 -10.35 2.30 5.10
N ARG A 213 -10.89 1.35 5.87
CA ARG A 213 -10.13 0.21 6.39
C ARG A 213 -9.56 -0.65 5.26
N LEU A 214 -10.42 -1.05 4.31
CA LEU A 214 -9.98 -1.80 3.13
C LEU A 214 -8.88 -1.07 2.36
N ILE A 215 -9.07 0.23 2.07
CA ILE A 215 -8.08 1.03 1.35
C ILE A 215 -6.74 1.04 2.08
N LYS A 216 -6.76 1.30 3.39
CA LYS A 216 -5.55 1.31 4.22
C LYS A 216 -4.86 -0.05 4.19
N ASP A 217 -5.60 -1.15 4.36
CA ASP A 217 -5.04 -2.51 4.33
C ASP A 217 -4.35 -2.80 2.99
N LEU A 218 -4.97 -2.43 1.86
CA LEU A 218 -4.39 -2.63 0.53
C LEU A 218 -3.14 -1.77 0.31
N VAL A 219 -3.12 -0.53 0.81
CA VAL A 219 -1.92 0.34 0.77
C VAL A 219 -0.79 -0.28 1.58
N TYR A 220 -1.06 -0.75 2.81
CA TYR A 220 -0.05 -1.38 3.66
C TYR A 220 0.57 -2.59 2.97
N GLN A 221 -0.25 -3.46 2.40
CA GLN A 221 0.23 -4.65 1.69
C GLN A 221 1.16 -4.30 0.52
N ALA A 222 0.84 -3.27 -0.25
CA ALA A 222 1.72 -2.79 -1.32
C ALA A 222 3.05 -2.21 -0.77
N CYS A 223 3.00 -1.50 0.36
CA CYS A 223 4.17 -0.88 1.00
C CYS A 223 5.00 -1.83 1.86
N HIS A 224 4.50 -3.04 2.18
CA HIS A 224 5.28 -4.06 2.88
C HIS A 224 6.44 -4.62 2.04
N LEU A 225 6.44 -4.43 0.72
CA LEU A 225 7.44 -5.04 -0.15
C LEU A 225 8.80 -4.34 -0.02
N LEU A 226 9.82 -5.13 0.33
CA LEU A 226 11.22 -4.76 0.27
C LEU A 226 11.88 -5.44 -0.92
N VAL A 227 12.85 -4.78 -1.52
CA VAL A 227 13.64 -5.31 -2.63
C VAL A 227 15.12 -4.99 -2.46
N SER A 228 15.97 -5.96 -2.79
CA SER A 228 17.39 -5.75 -3.08
C SER A 228 17.69 -6.25 -4.49
N LEU A 229 18.62 -5.58 -5.15
CA LEU A 229 18.90 -5.80 -6.58
C LEU A 229 20.39 -6.01 -6.77
N ASP A 230 20.75 -7.05 -7.50
CA ASP A 230 22.05 -7.21 -8.13
C ASP A 230 21.83 -7.27 -9.65
N TRP A 231 22.10 -6.14 -10.31
CA TRP A 231 21.77 -5.96 -11.71
C TRP A 231 23.01 -6.08 -12.59
N PRO A 232 23.07 -7.08 -13.48
CA PRO A 232 24.22 -7.25 -14.35
C PRO A 232 24.22 -6.18 -15.45
N ARG A 233 25.38 -6.00 -16.08
CA ARG A 233 25.51 -5.17 -17.27
C ARG A 233 24.53 -5.63 -18.35
N GLN A 234 23.76 -4.70 -18.90
CA GLN A 234 22.81 -4.93 -19.99
C GLN A 234 22.93 -3.80 -21.02
N GLY A 235 23.42 -4.14 -22.22
CA GLY A 235 23.73 -3.14 -23.24
C GLY A 235 24.73 -2.10 -22.71
N LYS A 236 24.33 -0.82 -22.74
CA LYS A 236 25.13 0.32 -22.27
C LYS A 236 24.93 0.64 -20.78
N VAL A 237 23.89 0.09 -20.14
CA VAL A 237 23.66 0.28 -18.71
C VAL A 237 24.69 -0.53 -17.93
N GLN A 238 25.47 0.17 -17.11
CA GLN A 238 26.51 -0.42 -16.26
C GLN A 238 25.88 -1.31 -15.18
N PRO A 239 26.62 -2.31 -14.67
CA PRO A 239 26.12 -3.11 -13.56
C PRO A 239 25.95 -2.22 -12.32
N PHE A 240 24.94 -2.51 -11.52
CA PHE A 240 24.68 -1.81 -10.27
C PHE A 240 24.07 -2.77 -9.25
N SER A 241 24.28 -2.48 -7.98
CA SER A 241 23.67 -3.23 -6.89
C SER A 241 23.00 -2.26 -5.92
N LEU A 242 21.79 -2.60 -5.49
CA LEU A 242 21.03 -1.85 -4.51
C LEU A 242 20.79 -2.72 -3.29
N VAL A 243 21.21 -2.18 -2.14
CA VAL A 243 20.89 -2.76 -0.83
C VAL A 243 19.37 -2.80 -0.63
N GLU A 244 18.92 -3.58 0.34
CA GLU A 244 17.50 -3.71 0.66
C GLU A 244 16.86 -2.36 0.95
N HIS A 245 15.72 -2.08 0.30
CA HIS A 245 14.94 -0.86 0.45
C HIS A 245 13.47 -1.14 0.11
N SER A 246 12.57 -0.24 0.49
CA SER A 246 11.15 -0.35 0.16
C SER A 246 10.91 -0.19 -1.34
N VAL A 247 10.01 -1.02 -1.89
CA VAL A 247 9.49 -0.81 -3.25
C VAL A 247 8.69 0.50 -3.29
N TRP A 248 7.85 0.70 -2.27
CA TRP A 248 7.07 1.91 -1.99
C TRP A 248 7.31 2.34 -0.55
N GLU A 249 7.86 3.53 -0.35
CA GLU A 249 8.07 4.11 0.96
C GLU A 249 6.81 4.87 1.37
N LEU A 250 6.11 4.38 2.40
CA LEU A 250 4.95 5.04 2.98
C LEU A 250 5.42 6.06 4.01
N LEU A 251 5.46 7.34 3.61
CA LEU A 251 6.05 8.42 4.40
C LEU A 251 5.09 8.95 5.47
N HIS A 252 3.81 9.13 5.11
CA HIS A 252 2.83 9.71 6.00
C HIS A 252 1.41 9.25 5.66
N ILE A 253 0.59 9.06 6.70
CA ILE A 253 -0.84 8.84 6.58
C ILE A 253 -1.57 9.97 7.31
N GLN A 254 -2.31 10.77 6.55
CA GLN A 254 -3.16 11.80 7.12
C GLN A 254 -4.56 11.24 7.37
N TYR A 255 -5.04 11.36 8.61
CA TYR A 255 -6.38 11.00 9.00
C TYR A 255 -7.25 12.26 9.08
N TYR A 256 -8.42 12.22 8.44
CA TYR A 256 -9.40 13.30 8.51
C TYR A 256 -10.57 12.89 9.39
N PHE A 257 -10.82 13.65 10.45
CA PHE A 257 -11.89 13.38 11.41
C PHE A 257 -12.94 14.49 11.39
N GLU A 258 -14.20 14.11 11.61
CA GLU A 258 -15.29 15.04 11.88
C GLU A 258 -15.98 14.64 13.19
N LYS A 259 -16.19 15.62 14.08
CA LYS A 259 -17.00 15.44 15.30
C LYS A 259 -18.47 15.61 14.94
N ASP A 260 -19.33 14.71 15.42
CA ASP A 260 -20.79 14.88 15.32
C ASP A 260 -21.35 15.72 16.50
N ASP A 261 -22.65 16.02 16.44
CA ASP A 261 -23.36 16.80 17.48
C ASP A 261 -23.32 16.14 18.87
N GLN A 262 -23.01 14.84 18.94
CA GLN A 262 -22.89 14.07 20.18
C GLN A 262 -21.44 13.97 20.67
N GLY A 263 -20.49 14.60 19.96
CA GLY A 263 -19.08 14.64 20.29
C GLY A 263 -18.26 13.42 19.82
N TYR A 264 -18.84 12.48 19.06
CA TYR A 264 -18.07 11.35 18.53
C TYR A 264 -17.19 11.78 17.35
N ARG A 265 -15.90 11.44 17.40
CA ARG A 265 -14.99 11.59 16.26
C ARG A 265 -15.15 10.45 15.27
N HIS A 266 -15.57 10.79 14.05
CA HIS A 266 -15.70 9.86 12.94
C HIS A 266 -14.57 10.06 11.95
N LEU A 267 -13.89 8.97 11.56
CA LEU A 267 -12.94 9.00 10.46
C LEU A 267 -13.70 9.16 9.14
N ILE A 268 -13.44 10.25 8.43
CA ILE A 268 -14.15 10.62 7.19
C ILE A 268 -13.30 10.50 5.93
N GLY A 269 -11.96 10.40 6.06
CA GLY A 269 -11.06 10.26 4.93
C GLY A 269 -9.64 9.90 5.34
N LEU A 270 -8.84 9.50 4.35
CA LEU A 270 -7.42 9.16 4.47
C LEU A 270 -6.65 9.73 3.28
N SER A 271 -5.46 10.27 3.52
CA SER A 271 -4.48 10.56 2.48
C SER A 271 -3.16 9.86 2.79
N PHE A 272 -2.52 9.35 1.75
CA PHE A 272 -1.26 8.62 1.82
C PHE A 272 -0.21 9.39 1.04
N THR A 273 0.92 9.66 1.69
CA THR A 273 2.11 10.24 1.05
C THR A 273 3.10 9.13 0.81
N VAL A 274 3.44 8.90 -0.45
CA VAL A 274 4.25 7.76 -0.88
C VAL A 274 5.41 8.27 -1.73
N ARG A 275 6.60 7.71 -1.48
CA ARG A 275 7.77 7.89 -2.35
C ARG A 275 8.12 6.56 -3.01
N THR A 276 8.61 6.62 -4.24
CA THR A 276 9.06 5.42 -4.94
C THR A 276 10.45 5.01 -4.45
N GLY A 277 10.69 3.71 -4.29
CA GLY A 277 12.01 3.22 -3.89
C GLY A 277 13.14 3.62 -4.84
N ILE A 278 14.38 3.59 -4.34
CA ILE A 278 15.58 4.00 -5.11
C ILE A 278 15.79 3.21 -6.41
N TRP A 279 15.18 2.03 -6.55
CA TRP A 279 15.11 1.30 -7.83
C TRP A 279 14.61 2.20 -8.98
N ALA A 280 13.71 3.15 -8.74
CA ALA A 280 13.17 4.03 -9.76
C ALA A 280 14.24 4.90 -10.43
N LYS A 281 15.33 5.25 -9.72
CA LYS A 281 16.47 5.96 -10.31
C LYS A 281 17.10 5.23 -11.49
N TYR A 282 17.00 3.91 -11.51
CA TYR A 282 17.60 3.05 -12.55
C TYR A 282 16.59 2.62 -13.62
N PHE A 283 15.29 2.63 -13.31
CA PHE A 283 14.23 2.11 -14.18
C PHE A 283 13.22 3.14 -14.70
N LEU A 284 13.18 4.34 -14.12
CA LEU A 284 12.25 5.43 -14.45
C LEU A 284 12.95 6.78 -14.68
N ASN A 285 14.27 6.79 -14.87
CA ASN A 285 15.02 8.03 -15.08
C ASN A 285 15.00 8.44 -16.57
N LYS A 286 14.10 9.36 -16.91
CA LYS A 286 13.95 9.91 -18.26
C LYS A 286 15.21 10.60 -18.78
N GLN A 287 15.97 11.27 -17.90
CA GLN A 287 17.13 12.07 -18.28
C GLN A 287 18.32 11.19 -18.68
N ASP A 288 18.66 10.21 -17.84
CA ASP A 288 19.78 9.30 -18.08
C ASP A 288 19.47 8.24 -19.13
N TYR A 289 18.19 7.93 -19.34
CA TYR A 289 17.77 7.13 -20.48
C TYR A 289 18.11 7.79 -21.84
N ARG A 290 17.95 9.12 -21.97
CA ARG A 290 18.38 9.85 -23.18
C ARG A 290 19.90 9.74 -23.41
N ARG A 291 20.67 9.53 -22.34
CA ARG A 291 22.12 9.30 -22.36
C ARG A 291 22.50 7.82 -22.47
N GLN A 292 21.50 6.92 -22.54
CA GLN A 292 21.66 5.46 -22.58
C GLN A 292 22.36 4.86 -21.36
N THR A 293 22.28 5.53 -20.20
CA THR A 293 22.91 5.10 -18.93
C THR A 293 21.92 4.54 -17.92
N ALA A 294 20.60 4.69 -18.14
CA ALA A 294 19.53 4.13 -17.31
C ALA A 294 18.40 3.52 -18.16
N PHE A 295 17.55 2.69 -17.56
CA PHE A 295 16.35 2.18 -18.21
C PHE A 295 15.19 3.16 -18.03
N TYR A 296 14.26 3.15 -18.99
CA TYR A 296 12.95 3.76 -18.86
C TYR A 296 11.91 2.77 -19.38
N GLN A 297 11.28 2.02 -18.47
CA GLN A 297 10.34 0.95 -18.80
C GLN A 297 8.94 1.31 -18.32
N TYR A 298 8.04 1.56 -19.27
CA TYR A 298 6.63 1.83 -19.00
C TYR A 298 5.72 0.98 -19.88
N GLY A 299 4.49 0.78 -19.41
CA GLY A 299 3.40 0.17 -20.14
C GLY A 299 2.16 1.05 -20.08
N ILE A 300 1.06 0.54 -20.60
CA ILE A 300 -0.26 1.21 -20.53
C ILE A 300 -1.12 0.45 -19.53
N LEU A 301 -1.57 1.14 -18.49
CA LEU A 301 -2.51 0.65 -17.48
C LEU A 301 -3.92 1.04 -17.89
N PRO A 302 -4.81 0.08 -18.21
CA PRO A 302 -6.23 0.36 -18.38
C PRO A 302 -6.93 0.46 -17.03
N GLN A 303 -7.75 1.48 -16.82
CA GLN A 303 -8.57 1.61 -15.61
C GLN A 303 -9.57 0.44 -15.49
N SER A 304 -10.07 -0.07 -16.62
CA SER A 304 -10.95 -1.25 -16.67
C SER A 304 -10.35 -2.49 -16.02
N LEU A 305 -9.02 -2.65 -16.09
CA LEU A 305 -8.32 -3.76 -15.44
C LEU A 305 -8.46 -3.69 -13.92
N LEU A 306 -8.40 -2.49 -13.33
CA LEU A 306 -8.54 -2.32 -11.88
C LEU A 306 -9.94 -2.74 -11.42
N PHE A 307 -10.99 -2.33 -12.16
CA PHE A 307 -12.36 -2.76 -11.88
C PHE A 307 -12.52 -4.28 -12.02
N GLU A 308 -11.94 -4.89 -13.05
CA GLU A 308 -12.01 -6.33 -13.29
C GLU A 308 -11.42 -7.14 -12.13
N VAL A 309 -10.26 -6.72 -11.62
CA VAL A 309 -9.65 -7.31 -10.42
C VAL A 309 -10.60 -7.17 -9.22
N MET A 310 -11.14 -5.98 -8.98
CA MET A 310 -12.02 -5.71 -7.85
C MET A 310 -13.32 -6.52 -7.89
N SER A 311 -13.82 -6.85 -9.08
CA SER A 311 -15.05 -7.62 -9.27
C SER A 311 -14.85 -9.13 -9.17
N ASN A 312 -13.74 -9.67 -9.68
CA ASN A 312 -13.60 -11.12 -9.92
C ASN A 312 -12.52 -11.82 -9.08
N TRP A 313 -11.88 -11.10 -8.16
CA TRP A 313 -10.79 -11.66 -7.35
C TRP A 313 -11.15 -12.89 -6.51
N GLN A 314 -12.36 -12.96 -5.94
CA GLN A 314 -12.76 -14.07 -5.05
C GLN A 314 -13.02 -15.37 -5.82
N GLN A 315 -13.68 -15.27 -6.97
CA GLN A 315 -14.18 -16.43 -7.72
C GLN A 315 -13.19 -16.91 -8.78
N HIS A 316 -12.33 -16.01 -9.27
CA HIS A 316 -11.49 -16.27 -10.44
C HIS A 316 -10.05 -15.79 -10.24
N GLU A 317 -9.45 -16.09 -9.10
CA GLU A 317 -8.09 -15.64 -8.75
C GLU A 317 -7.05 -16.02 -9.83
N GLY A 318 -7.14 -17.23 -10.40
CA GLY A 318 -6.26 -17.66 -11.50
C GLY A 318 -6.40 -16.83 -12.77
N ALA A 319 -7.63 -16.44 -13.13
CA ALA A 319 -7.88 -15.57 -14.29
C ALA A 319 -7.35 -14.15 -14.05
N ILE A 320 -7.50 -13.64 -12.83
CA ILE A 320 -6.92 -12.35 -12.42
C ILE A 320 -5.40 -12.38 -12.51
N ARG A 321 -4.74 -13.44 -12.02
CA ARG A 321 -3.28 -13.62 -12.14
C ARG A 321 -2.85 -13.65 -13.61
N LEU A 322 -3.62 -14.28 -14.50
CA LEU A 322 -3.35 -14.28 -15.93
C LEU A 322 -3.54 -12.88 -16.54
N LEU A 323 -4.57 -12.14 -16.14
CA LEU A 323 -4.82 -10.77 -16.60
C LEU A 323 -3.69 -9.82 -16.18
N LEU A 324 -3.26 -9.88 -14.92
CA LEU A 324 -2.08 -9.17 -14.42
C LEU A 324 -0.83 -9.62 -15.17
N TRP A 325 -0.70 -10.92 -15.46
CA TRP A 325 0.42 -11.42 -16.25
C TRP A 325 0.44 -10.80 -17.66
N LEU A 326 -0.72 -10.76 -18.32
CA LEU A 326 -0.90 -10.17 -19.63
C LEU A 326 -0.61 -8.67 -19.62
N LEU A 327 -0.94 -7.93 -18.57
CA LEU A 327 -0.65 -6.48 -18.49
C LEU A 327 0.82 -6.15 -18.73
N PHE A 328 1.75 -6.96 -18.23
CA PHE A 328 3.19 -6.71 -18.43
C PHE A 328 3.78 -7.48 -19.62
N LYS A 329 3.09 -8.50 -20.15
CA LYS A 329 3.58 -9.32 -21.28
C LYS A 329 3.00 -8.91 -22.62
N LEU A 330 1.73 -8.54 -22.67
CA LEU A 330 1.10 -7.97 -23.85
C LEU A 330 1.64 -6.57 -24.04
N ARG A 331 2.63 -6.47 -24.93
CA ARG A 331 2.98 -5.21 -25.57
C ARG A 331 1.87 -4.89 -26.58
N LEU A 332 0.74 -4.37 -26.10
CA LEU A 332 -0.39 -3.98 -26.94
C LEU A 332 0.01 -2.76 -27.81
N GLY A 333 0.27 -3.02 -29.09
CA GLY A 333 0.37 -1.99 -30.14
C GLY A 333 1.74 -1.34 -30.27
N GLY A 334 2.13 -1.08 -31.53
CA GLY A 334 3.48 -0.72 -31.98
C GLY A 334 4.15 0.46 -31.26
N ASP A 335 5.48 0.37 -31.21
CA ASP A 335 6.44 1.42 -30.84
C ASP A 335 6.49 1.87 -29.38
N HIS A 336 7.01 1.00 -28.51
CA HIS A 336 7.93 1.44 -27.46
C HIS A 336 9.09 0.44 -27.30
N ARG A 337 10.03 0.48 -28.26
CA ARG A 337 11.38 -0.08 -28.09
C ARG A 337 12.22 0.92 -27.29
N VAL A 338 13.02 0.44 -26.34
CA VAL A 338 14.49 0.52 -26.46
C VAL A 338 15.12 -0.71 -25.82
N THR A 339 15.48 -1.66 -26.69
CA THR A 339 16.81 -2.28 -26.71
C THR A 339 17.22 -2.26 -28.18
N ILE A 340 18.19 -1.41 -28.50
CA ILE A 340 19.29 -1.83 -29.37
C ILE A 340 20.51 -1.86 -28.46
#